data_AF-A0A957D2E5-F1
#
_entry.id   AF-A0A957D2E5-F1
#
_cell.length_a   1.000
_cell.length_b   1.000
_cell.length_c   1.000
_cell.angle_alpha   90.00
_cell.angle_beta   90.00
_cell.angle_gamma   90.00
#
_symmetry.space_group_name_H-M   'P 1'
#
loop_
_entity.id
_entity.type
_entity.pdbx_description
1 polymer ?
#
loop_
_entity_poly.entity_id
_entity_poly.type
_entity_poly.pdbx_seq_one_letter_code
_entity_poly.pdbx_strand_id
1 'polypeptide(L)'
;KLCVTEFGWATREGLSGEVGNFGFANDNTLDEQAQYIVQAFNQMRDSGYVWIAYLFNFDFGNKGTDDPALYSLIDSQGIPRPAFGALGGMEKAH
;
A
#
# COMPACT_ATOMS: atom_id res chain seq x y z
N LYS A 1 17.34 10.10 13.10
CA LYS A 1 16.23 10.02 12.12
C LYS A 1 15.66 8.61 12.17
N LEU A 2 14.34 8.46 12.01
CA LEU A 2 13.63 7.18 12.04
C LEU A 2 13.69 6.47 10.68
N CYS A 3 13.63 5.15 10.73
CA CYS A 3 13.45 4.29 9.57
C CYS A 3 12.13 3.53 9.75
N VAL A 4 11.19 3.72 8.84
CA VAL A 4 9.94 2.95 8.78
C VAL A 4 10.21 1.74 7.88
N THR A 5 10.36 0.58 8.50
CA THR A 5 10.77 -0.63 7.78
C THR A 5 9.65 -1.25 6.96
N GLU A 6 8.40 -1.06 7.37
CA GLU A 6 7.20 -1.48 6.64
C GLU A 6 6.03 -0.56 7.00
N PHE A 7 5.28 -0.11 6.00
CA PHE A 7 3.96 0.50 6.17
C PHE A 7 3.12 0.22 4.93
N GLY A 8 1.80 0.41 5.01
CA GLY A 8 0.89 0.25 3.88
C GLY A 8 -0.56 0.40 4.30
N TRP A 9 -1.47 0.28 3.34
CA TRP A 9 -2.91 0.30 3.57
C TRP A 9 -3.53 -0.96 2.97
N ALA A 10 -4.12 -1.80 3.83
CA ALA A 10 -4.72 -3.06 3.40
C ALA A 10 -6.09 -2.81 2.77
N THR A 11 -6.39 -3.45 1.65
CA THR A 11 -7.74 -3.52 1.11
C THR A 11 -7.99 -4.88 0.48
N ARG A 12 -9.22 -5.38 0.67
CA ARG A 12 -9.71 -6.59 0.02
C ARG A 12 -10.41 -6.31 -1.30
N GLU A 13 -10.64 -5.05 -1.66
CA GLU A 13 -11.29 -4.71 -2.91
C GLU A 13 -10.50 -5.30 -4.09
N GLY A 14 -11.20 -6.08 -4.93
CA GLY A 14 -10.61 -6.83 -6.04
C GLY A 14 -9.95 -8.17 -5.69
N LEU A 15 -10.04 -8.66 -4.43
CA LEU A 15 -9.49 -9.94 -3.99
C LEU A 15 -10.59 -10.94 -3.56
N SER A 16 -10.47 -12.19 -4.01
CA SER A 16 -11.33 -13.32 -3.59
C SER A 16 -10.69 -14.15 -2.47
N GLY A 17 -11.47 -14.97 -1.74
CA GLY A 17 -10.98 -15.84 -0.65
C GLY A 17 -11.43 -15.44 0.77
N GLU A 18 -10.79 -16.01 1.79
CA GLU A 18 -11.01 -15.62 3.19
C GLU A 18 -10.03 -14.51 3.60
N VAL A 19 -10.42 -13.72 4.61
CA VAL A 19 -9.52 -12.77 5.27
C VAL A 19 -9.04 -13.44 6.55
N GLY A 20 -7.72 -13.52 6.73
CA GLY A 20 -7.13 -13.95 7.99
C GLY A 20 -7.26 -12.87 9.06
N ASN A 21 -6.14 -12.46 9.63
CA ASN A 21 -6.12 -11.54 10.78
C ASN A 21 -6.43 -10.06 10.41
N PHE A 22 -6.79 -9.78 9.15
CA PHE A 22 -6.94 -8.43 8.59
C PHE A 22 -8.39 -8.11 8.24
N GLY A 23 -9.36 -8.59 9.02
CA GLY A 23 -10.80 -8.43 8.76
C GLY A 23 -11.24 -6.98 8.49
N PHE A 24 -10.55 -6.00 9.06
CA PHE A 24 -10.77 -4.56 8.82
C PHE A 24 -10.53 -4.14 7.35
N ALA A 25 -9.72 -4.89 6.58
CA ALA A 25 -9.43 -4.58 5.19
C ALA A 25 -10.65 -4.77 4.26
N ASN A 26 -11.72 -5.41 4.75
CA ASN A 26 -13.00 -5.50 4.03
C ASN A 26 -13.69 -4.14 3.90
N ASP A 27 -13.44 -3.23 4.84
CA ASP A 27 -14.09 -1.92 4.88
C ASP A 27 -13.28 -0.85 4.13
N ASN A 28 -12.12 -1.22 3.59
CA ASN A 28 -11.20 -0.33 2.89
C ASN A 28 -11.30 -0.49 1.37
N THR A 29 -11.15 0.60 0.65
CA THR A 29 -11.16 0.65 -0.82
C THR A 29 -9.75 0.77 -1.44
N LEU A 30 -9.63 0.52 -2.74
CA LEU A 30 -8.44 0.78 -3.55
C LEU A 30 -8.12 2.27 -3.65
N ASP A 31 -9.15 3.13 -3.65
CA ASP A 31 -8.99 4.58 -3.65
C ASP A 31 -8.42 5.08 -2.32
N GLU A 32 -8.93 4.56 -1.19
CA GLU A 32 -8.36 4.84 0.13
C GLU A 32 -6.92 4.33 0.25
N GLN A 33 -6.61 3.15 -0.30
CA GLN A 33 -5.25 2.65 -0.37
C GLN A 33 -4.34 3.65 -1.11
N ALA A 34 -4.76 4.16 -2.26
CA ALA A 34 -4.00 5.14 -3.02
C ALA A 34 -3.82 6.47 -2.25
N GLN A 35 -4.91 6.98 -1.66
CA GLN A 35 -4.91 8.25 -0.93
C GLN A 35 -4.02 8.19 0.30
N TYR A 36 -4.21 7.19 1.17
CA TYR A 36 -3.58 7.16 2.49
C TYR A 36 -2.11 6.78 2.43
N ILE A 37 -1.68 5.97 1.46
CA ILE A 37 -0.25 5.70 1.27
C ILE A 37 0.48 6.99 0.85
N VAL A 38 -0.05 7.75 -0.12
CA VAL A 38 0.53 9.05 -0.52
C VAL A 38 0.54 10.03 0.64
N GLN A 39 -0.57 10.11 1.39
CA GLN A 39 -0.67 10.97 2.56
C GLN A 39 0.37 10.60 3.63
N ALA A 40 0.61 9.30 3.87
CA ALA A 40 1.61 8.83 4.82
C ALA A 40 3.02 9.20 4.40
N PHE A 41 3.38 9.02 3.11
CA PHE A 41 4.68 9.46 2.61
C PHE A 41 4.89 10.97 2.75
N ASN A 42 3.90 11.78 2.41
CA ASN A 42 3.97 13.23 2.59
C ASN A 42 4.16 13.61 4.07
N GLN A 43 3.39 13.02 4.98
CA GLN A 43 3.56 13.25 6.42
C GLN A 43 4.97 12.85 6.91
N MET A 44 5.49 11.71 6.46
CA MET A 44 6.84 11.27 6.82
C MET A 44 7.90 12.26 6.31
N ARG A 45 7.77 12.74 5.07
CA ARG A 45 8.64 13.76 4.47
C ARG A 45 8.58 15.07 5.26
N ASP A 46 7.37 15.58 5.50
CA ASP A 46 7.14 16.88 6.12
C ASP A 46 7.51 16.88 7.62
N SER A 47 7.50 15.71 8.27
CA SER A 47 7.86 15.58 9.69
C SER A 47 9.32 15.96 9.99
N GLY A 48 10.24 15.80 9.03
CA GLY A 48 11.68 15.91 9.24
C GLY A 48 12.30 14.80 10.11
N TYR A 49 11.49 13.90 10.69
CA TYR A 49 11.96 12.83 11.57
C TYR A 49 12.33 11.55 10.81
N VAL A 50 11.60 11.23 9.75
CA VAL A 50 11.79 10.00 8.97
C VAL A 50 12.82 10.23 7.88
N TRP A 51 13.80 9.32 7.78
CA TRP A 51 14.82 9.35 6.73
C TRP A 51 14.51 8.36 5.61
N ILE A 52 14.06 7.16 5.98
CA ILE A 52 13.76 6.07 5.05
C ILE A 52 12.41 5.48 5.44
N ALA A 53 11.60 5.18 4.43
CA ALA A 53 10.36 4.44 4.57
C ALA A 53 10.22 3.43 3.43
N TYR A 54 9.89 2.19 3.77
CA TYR A 54 9.61 1.13 2.80
C TYR A 54 8.12 0.80 2.80
N LEU A 55 7.50 0.92 1.64
CA LEU A 55 6.11 0.53 1.43
C LEU A 55 6.01 -0.98 1.22
N PHE A 56 5.18 -1.63 2.03
CA PHE A 56 4.79 -3.02 1.88
C PHE A 56 3.41 -3.07 1.19
N ASN A 57 3.21 -3.73 0.03
CA ASN A 57 4.21 -4.40 -0.83
C ASN A 57 3.89 -4.23 -2.33
N PHE A 58 4.84 -4.61 -3.19
CA PHE A 58 4.71 -4.42 -4.63
C PHE A 58 3.76 -5.43 -5.30
N ASP A 59 4.08 -6.72 -5.30
CA ASP A 59 3.51 -7.72 -6.23
C ASP A 59 2.88 -8.97 -5.57
N PHE A 60 2.59 -8.96 -4.27
CA PHE A 60 2.02 -10.15 -3.63
C PHE A 60 0.61 -10.51 -4.13
N GLY A 61 -0.13 -9.56 -4.72
CA GLY A 61 -1.40 -9.83 -5.36
C GLY A 61 -1.27 -10.86 -6.49
N ASN A 62 -0.13 -10.90 -7.18
CA ASN A 62 0.17 -11.93 -8.19
C ASN A 62 0.52 -13.30 -7.60
N LYS A 63 0.91 -13.34 -6.33
CA LYS A 63 1.44 -14.55 -5.67
C LYS A 63 0.39 -15.30 -4.87
N GLY A 64 -0.79 -14.71 -4.63
CA GLY A 64 -1.87 -15.35 -3.91
C GLY A 64 -2.91 -14.35 -3.39
N THR A 65 -3.78 -14.83 -2.51
CA THR A 65 -4.87 -14.04 -1.89
C THR A 65 -4.74 -13.94 -0.37
N ASP A 66 -3.61 -14.37 0.19
CA ASP A 66 -3.33 -14.35 1.62
C ASP A 66 -3.12 -12.92 2.15
N ASP A 67 -2.98 -12.77 3.45
CA ASP A 67 -2.84 -11.48 4.15
C ASP A 67 -1.86 -10.47 3.46
N PRO A 68 -0.68 -10.87 2.94
CA PRO A 68 0.20 -9.94 2.22
C PRO A 68 -0.39 -9.38 0.92
N ALA A 69 -1.28 -10.10 0.25
CA ALA A 69 -1.90 -9.66 -1.01
C ALA A 69 -2.80 -8.43 -0.80
N LEU A 70 -3.33 -8.24 0.42
CA LEU A 70 -4.15 -7.08 0.79
C LEU A 70 -3.39 -5.75 0.66
N TYR A 71 -2.06 -5.81 0.76
CA TYR A 71 -1.16 -4.65 0.70
C TYR A 71 -0.49 -4.45 -0.66
N SER A 72 -0.81 -5.31 -1.64
CA SER A 72 -0.14 -5.28 -2.94
C SER A 72 -0.55 -4.07 -3.77
N LEU A 73 0.40 -3.52 -4.53
CA LEU A 73 0.17 -2.46 -5.53
C LEU A 73 -0.19 -3.01 -6.92
N ILE A 74 -0.07 -4.33 -7.11
CA ILE A 74 -0.41 -5.03 -8.35
C ILE A 74 -1.48 -6.08 -8.02
N ASP A 75 -2.47 -6.22 -8.89
CA ASP A 75 -3.52 -7.23 -8.70
C ASP A 75 -3.10 -8.64 -9.16
N SER A 76 -4.02 -9.61 -9.03
CA SER A 76 -3.77 -11.00 -9.40
C SER A 76 -3.41 -11.22 -10.87
N GLN A 77 -3.82 -10.30 -11.76
CA GLN A 77 -3.58 -10.37 -13.20
C GLN A 77 -2.36 -9.55 -13.64
N GLY A 78 -1.64 -8.92 -12.70
CA GLY A 78 -0.48 -8.08 -13.01
C GLY A 78 -0.86 -6.65 -13.37
N ILE A 79 -2.12 -6.27 -13.15
CA ILE A 79 -2.61 -4.94 -13.45
C ILE A 79 -2.28 -4.01 -12.28
N PRO A 80 -1.68 -2.82 -12.54
CA PRO A 80 -1.44 -1.84 -11.49
C PRO A 80 -2.74 -1.39 -10.81
N ARG A 81 -2.74 -1.40 -9.48
CA ARG A 81 -3.82 -0.81 -8.68
C ARG A 81 -3.69 0.72 -8.63
N PRO A 82 -4.74 1.47 -8.26
CA PRO A 82 -4.71 2.93 -8.18
C PRO A 82 -3.51 3.49 -7.39
N ALA A 83 -3.12 2.82 -6.30
CA ALA A 83 -1.97 3.21 -5.48
C ALA A 83 -0.64 3.21 -6.25
N PHE A 84 -0.43 2.28 -7.21
CA PHE A 84 0.77 2.29 -8.07
C PHE A 84 0.87 3.59 -8.86
N GLY A 85 -0.24 4.01 -9.48
CA GLY A 85 -0.30 5.26 -10.25
C GLY A 85 -0.11 6.50 -9.38
N ALA A 86 -0.78 6.53 -8.22
CA ALA A 86 -0.68 7.64 -7.27
C ALA A 86 0.75 7.85 -6.77
N LEU A 87 1.45 6.76 -6.42
CA LEU A 87 2.86 6.78 -6.03
C LEU A 87 3.79 7.20 -7.17
N GLY A 88 3.53 6.71 -8.39
CA GLY A 88 4.28 7.10 -9.58
C GLY A 88 4.25 8.61 -9.81
N GLY A 89 3.08 9.23 -9.60
CA GLY A 89 2.85 10.67 -9.74
C GLY A 89 3.35 11.55 -8.59
N MET A 90 3.85 10.97 -7.50
CA MET A 90 4.44 11.77 -6.42
C MET A 90 5.71 12.48 -6.87
N GLU A 91 5.85 13.72 -6.42
CA GLU A 91 7.08 14.51 -6.53
C GLU A 91 8.27 13.73 -5.92
N LYS A 92 9.40 13.73 -6.62
CA LYS A 92 10.59 13.02 -6.15
C LYS A 92 11.34 13.89 -5.14
N ALA A 93 11.82 13.27 -4.07
CA ALA A 93 12.69 13.96 -3.12
C ALA A 93 13.99 14.38 -3.83
N HIS A 94 14.34 15.66 -3.70
CA HIS A 94 15.58 16.25 -4.19
C HIS A 94 16.61 16.37 -3.07
#